data_AF-A0A2S9CKS6-F1
#
_entry.id   AF-A0A2S9CKS6-F1
#
_cell.length_a   1.000
_cell.length_b   1.000
_cell.length_c   1.000
_cell.angle_alpha   90.00
_cell.angle_beta   90.00
_cell.angle_gamma   90.00
#
_symmetry.space_group_name_H-M   'P 1'
#
loop_
_entity.id
_entity.type
_entity.pdbx_description
1 polymer ?
#
loop_
_entity_poly.entity_id
_entity_poly.type
_entity_poly.pdbx_seq_one_letter_code
_entity_poly.pdbx_strand_id
1 'polypeptide(L)'
;MLSFGWVSCQTEKNVKKYPGTVGDVEFDHQLDDPDFKKCGSEKWGHFSFQYYQGTKEFSYKGEKIAIAEKLKKENIYSEKKVNGYITVRFLVNCEGKTGRFRLQHMSPDLKDSVLDEELEKKVLQFTKSLDGWMPKEIKGLKVDYYQYLTYKIENGKVSEVLP
;
A
#
# COMPACT_ATOMS: atom_id res chain seq x y z
N MET A 1 6.04 55.46 34.47
CA MET A 1 5.52 54.93 33.20
C MET A 1 5.89 53.46 33.13
N LEU A 2 4.94 52.56 33.44
CA LEU A 2 5.13 51.12 33.39
C LEU A 2 4.72 50.62 31.99
N SER A 3 5.70 50.38 31.12
CA SER A 3 5.45 49.74 29.83
C SER A 3 5.52 48.22 30.00
N PHE A 4 4.35 47.60 30.06
CA PHE A 4 4.19 46.15 29.94
C PHE A 4 4.43 45.75 28.48
N GLY A 5 5.60 45.18 28.19
CA GLY A 5 5.91 44.60 26.88
C GLY A 5 5.22 43.24 26.74
N TRP A 6 4.20 43.16 25.87
CA TRP A 6 3.56 41.90 25.50
C TRP A 6 4.48 41.15 24.53
N VAL A 7 5.20 40.15 25.04
CA VAL A 7 5.87 39.16 24.20
C VAL A 7 4.79 38.19 23.71
N SER A 8 4.28 38.44 22.50
CA SER A 8 3.43 37.49 21.80
C SER A 8 4.29 36.32 21.34
N CYS A 9 4.19 35.20 22.04
CA CYS A 9 4.79 33.94 21.63
C CYS A 9 4.02 33.42 20.42
N GLN A 10 4.52 33.66 19.21
CA GLN A 10 4.03 32.97 18.03
C GLN A 10 4.58 31.54 18.10
N THR A 11 3.77 30.62 18.61
CA THR A 11 4.02 29.20 18.41
C THR A 11 3.95 28.94 16.91
N GLU A 12 5.10 28.75 16.26
CA GLU A 12 5.16 28.24 14.90
C GLU A 12 4.44 26.88 14.89
N LYS A 13 3.19 26.87 14.41
CA LYS A 13 2.49 25.62 14.14
C LYS A 13 3.30 24.93 13.05
N ASN A 14 3.93 23.82 13.41
CA ASN A 14 4.54 22.90 12.47
C ASN A 14 3.40 22.37 11.57
N VAL A 15 3.09 23.09 10.49
CA VAL A 15 2.03 22.70 9.56
C VAL A 15 2.54 21.45 8.86
N LYS A 16 2.04 20.28 9.28
CA LYS A 16 2.24 19.04 8.53
C LYS A 16 1.82 19.31 7.09
N LYS A 17 2.80 19.33 6.19
CA LYS A 17 2.57 19.52 4.76
C LYS A 17 1.71 18.34 4.31
N TYR A 18 0.49 18.62 3.84
CA TYR A 18 -0.37 17.58 3.30
C TYR A 18 0.35 16.90 2.12
N PRO A 19 0.22 15.56 1.97
CA PRO A 19 0.78 14.87 0.82
C PRO A 19 0.17 15.43 -0.46
N GLY A 20 0.92 15.33 -1.57
CA GLY A 20 0.48 15.82 -2.88
C GLY A 20 -0.87 15.24 -3.31
N THR A 21 -1.14 13.99 -2.95
CA THR A 21 -2.46 13.37 -3.04
C THR A 21 -2.82 12.45 -1.88
N VAL A 22 -4.12 12.25 -1.68
CA VAL A 22 -4.64 11.31 -0.68
C VAL A 22 -4.20 9.89 -1.00
N GLY A 23 -3.60 9.21 -0.03
CA GLY A 23 -3.08 7.85 -0.19
C GLY A 23 -1.68 7.78 -0.81
N ASP A 24 -0.99 8.91 -0.95
CA ASP A 24 0.43 8.90 -1.27
C ASP A 24 1.26 8.29 -0.13
N VAL A 25 2.21 7.44 -0.52
CA VAL A 25 3.11 6.75 0.38
C VAL A 25 4.50 7.40 0.27
N GLU A 26 4.83 8.22 1.26
CA GLU A 26 6.17 8.76 1.43
C GLU A 26 7.17 7.63 1.69
N PHE A 27 8.41 7.82 1.24
CA PHE A 27 9.47 6.86 1.43
C PHE A 27 9.81 6.75 2.93
N ASP A 28 9.87 5.53 3.42
CA ASP A 28 10.21 5.22 4.80
C ASP A 28 11.47 4.35 4.82
N HIS A 29 12.57 4.89 5.34
CA HIS A 29 13.87 4.21 5.39
C HIS A 29 13.86 2.92 6.22
N GLN A 30 12.88 2.71 7.11
CA GLN A 30 12.79 1.51 7.94
C GLN A 30 11.99 0.40 7.26
N LEU A 31 11.07 0.76 6.36
CA LEU A 31 10.13 -0.18 5.73
C LEU A 31 10.44 -0.44 4.25
N ASP A 32 11.00 0.53 3.57
CA ASP A 32 11.11 0.55 2.11
C ASP A 32 12.52 0.15 1.65
N ASP A 33 12.54 -0.63 0.57
CA ASP A 33 13.77 -0.97 -0.13
C ASP A 33 14.37 0.30 -0.77
N PRO A 34 15.60 0.72 -0.40
CA PRO A 34 16.26 1.89 -0.97
C PRO A 34 16.57 1.71 -2.47
N ASP A 35 16.63 0.48 -2.96
CA ASP A 35 16.89 0.18 -4.37
C ASP A 35 15.63 0.19 -5.24
N PHE A 36 14.44 0.35 -4.64
CA PHE A 36 13.20 0.48 -5.39
C PHE A 36 13.12 1.82 -6.13
N LYS A 37 13.22 1.76 -7.45
CA LYS A 37 13.18 2.94 -8.33
C LYS A 37 11.76 3.22 -8.81
N LYS A 38 11.24 4.39 -8.45
CA LYS A 38 10.03 4.98 -9.06
C LYS A 38 10.29 5.37 -10.51
N CYS A 39 9.23 5.48 -11.28
CA CYS A 39 9.29 5.91 -12.67
C CYS A 39 8.78 7.34 -12.85
N GLY A 40 8.89 7.87 -14.07
CA GLY A 40 8.43 9.19 -14.43
C GLY A 40 9.56 10.14 -14.82
N SER A 41 9.26 11.06 -15.74
CA SER A 41 10.19 12.12 -16.14
C SER A 41 10.28 13.19 -15.06
N GLU A 42 11.36 13.97 -15.01
CA GLU A 42 11.55 15.07 -14.03
C GLU A 42 10.34 16.02 -13.91
N LYS A 43 9.52 16.12 -14.97
CA LYS A 43 8.29 16.93 -15.02
C LYS A 43 7.09 16.33 -14.26
N TRP A 44 7.02 15.00 -14.10
CA TRP A 44 5.88 14.27 -13.51
C TRP A 44 6.29 13.22 -12.46
N GLY A 45 7.58 12.93 -12.30
CA GLY A 45 8.14 11.80 -11.54
C GLY A 45 8.02 11.89 -10.02
N HIS A 46 7.44 12.97 -9.50
CA HIS A 46 7.02 13.02 -8.09
C HIS A 46 5.69 12.28 -7.87
N PHE A 47 4.84 12.17 -8.89
CA PHE A 47 3.48 11.67 -8.76
C PHE A 47 3.35 10.19 -9.17
N SER A 48 2.65 9.42 -8.34
CA SER A 48 2.28 8.03 -8.61
C SER A 48 0.80 7.96 -8.97
N PHE A 49 0.47 7.24 -10.04
CA PHE A 49 -0.93 7.09 -10.44
C PHE A 49 -1.67 6.16 -9.48
N GLN A 50 -2.98 6.28 -9.39
CA GLN A 50 -3.82 5.36 -8.63
C GLN A 50 -4.20 4.14 -9.48
N TYR A 51 -4.57 3.03 -8.84
CA TYR A 51 -4.92 1.77 -9.51
C TYR A 51 -6.02 1.94 -10.56
N TYR A 52 -7.01 2.81 -10.31
CA TYR A 52 -8.15 3.09 -11.19
C TYR A 52 -7.79 4.00 -12.39
N GLN A 53 -6.58 4.57 -12.42
CA GLN A 53 -6.13 5.41 -13.52
C GLN A 53 -5.49 4.53 -14.61
N GLY A 54 -6.01 4.65 -15.84
CA GLY A 54 -5.58 3.89 -17.02
C GLY A 54 -6.74 3.22 -17.75
N THR A 55 -6.43 2.44 -18.79
CA THR A 55 -7.44 1.73 -19.61
C THR A 55 -7.77 0.33 -19.10
N LYS A 56 -6.91 -0.25 -18.25
CA LYS A 56 -7.14 -1.55 -17.60
C LYS A 56 -7.34 -1.37 -16.11
N GLU A 57 -8.44 -1.93 -15.59
CA GLU A 57 -8.81 -1.85 -14.17
C GLU A 57 -7.87 -2.65 -13.26
N PHE A 58 -7.47 -3.86 -13.68
CA PHE A 58 -6.55 -4.73 -12.91
C PHE A 58 -5.40 -5.23 -13.78
N SER A 59 -4.16 -4.95 -13.38
CA SER A 59 -2.96 -5.13 -14.21
C SER A 59 -2.03 -6.21 -13.63
N TYR A 60 -2.50 -7.45 -13.61
CA TYR A 60 -1.72 -8.64 -13.21
C TYR A 60 -1.87 -9.75 -14.25
N LYS A 61 -0.78 -10.46 -14.55
CA LYS A 61 -0.76 -11.57 -15.51
C LYS A 61 -1.60 -12.74 -14.98
N GLY A 62 -2.64 -13.10 -15.73
CA GLY A 62 -3.64 -14.10 -15.29
C GLY A 62 -4.66 -13.54 -14.29
N GLU A 63 -4.71 -12.20 -14.15
CA GLU A 63 -5.71 -11.46 -13.37
C GLU A 63 -5.80 -11.92 -11.90
N LYS A 64 -6.91 -11.61 -11.24
CA LYS A 64 -7.17 -12.00 -9.85
C LYS A 64 -7.07 -13.51 -9.64
N ILE A 65 -7.56 -14.31 -10.60
CA ILE A 65 -7.62 -15.76 -10.46
C ILE A 65 -6.24 -16.39 -10.27
N ALA A 66 -5.22 -15.90 -10.97
CA ALA A 66 -3.85 -16.37 -10.77
C ALA A 66 -3.31 -16.07 -9.35
N ILE A 67 -3.71 -14.94 -8.76
CA ILE A 67 -3.35 -14.60 -7.37
C ILE A 67 -4.09 -15.52 -6.40
N ALA A 68 -5.40 -15.73 -6.60
CA ALA A 68 -6.21 -16.60 -5.77
C ALA A 68 -5.70 -18.06 -5.77
N GLU A 69 -5.26 -18.56 -6.93
CA GLU A 69 -4.66 -19.90 -7.04
C GLU A 69 -3.31 -19.99 -6.32
N LYS A 70 -2.44 -18.98 -6.44
CA LYS A 70 -1.17 -18.90 -5.69
C LYS A 70 -1.46 -18.86 -4.18
N LEU A 71 -2.41 -18.04 -3.74
CA LEU A 71 -2.81 -17.91 -2.33
C LEU A 71 -3.33 -19.23 -1.75
N LYS A 72 -4.18 -19.94 -2.49
CA LYS A 72 -4.73 -21.23 -2.07
C LYS A 72 -3.62 -22.27 -1.84
N LYS A 73 -2.56 -22.25 -2.65
CA LYS A 73 -1.40 -23.14 -2.50
C LYS A 73 -0.55 -22.80 -1.27
N GLU A 74 -0.41 -21.51 -0.97
CA GLU A 74 0.34 -21.05 0.21
C GLU A 74 -0.34 -21.44 1.53
N ASN A 75 -1.69 -21.56 1.52
CA ASN A 75 -2.49 -21.96 2.67
C ASN A 75 -2.14 -21.18 3.95
N ILE A 76 -2.11 -19.84 3.84
CA ILE A 76 -1.75 -18.94 4.94
C ILE A 76 -2.82 -18.99 6.05
N TYR A 77 -2.38 -19.22 7.28
CA TYR A 77 -3.23 -19.23 8.45
C TYR A 77 -2.50 -18.82 9.74
N SER A 78 -3.30 -18.50 10.76
CA SER A 78 -2.94 -18.26 12.16
C SER A 78 -3.63 -19.27 13.07
N GLU A 79 -2.95 -19.69 14.14
CA GLU A 79 -3.55 -20.51 15.20
C GLU A 79 -4.57 -19.73 16.03
N LYS A 80 -4.47 -18.40 16.03
CA LYS A 80 -5.48 -17.53 16.64
C LYS A 80 -6.65 -17.48 15.67
N LYS A 81 -7.83 -17.94 16.10
CA LYS A 81 -9.08 -17.97 15.30
C LYS A 81 -9.68 -16.59 15.06
N VAL A 82 -8.86 -15.65 14.60
CA VAL A 82 -9.21 -14.26 14.35
C VAL A 82 -10.02 -14.11 13.07
N ASN A 83 -10.76 -13.01 12.98
CA ASN A 83 -11.53 -12.65 11.79
C ASN A 83 -11.25 -11.18 11.48
N GLY A 84 -11.30 -10.80 10.21
CA GLY A 84 -11.10 -9.42 9.80
C GLY A 84 -10.53 -9.32 8.39
N TYR A 85 -9.87 -8.20 8.13
CA TYR A 85 -9.31 -7.88 6.83
C TYR A 85 -7.88 -7.37 6.99
N ILE A 86 -6.99 -7.79 6.09
CA ILE A 86 -5.64 -7.25 5.96
C ILE A 86 -5.53 -6.66 4.56
N THR A 87 -5.27 -5.36 4.46
CA THR A 87 -5.02 -4.68 3.19
C THR A 87 -3.55 -4.33 3.07
N VAL A 88 -2.94 -4.75 1.96
CA VAL A 88 -1.56 -4.41 1.61
C VAL A 88 -1.60 -3.48 0.40
N ARG A 89 -1.24 -2.21 0.61
CA ARG A 89 -1.07 -1.19 -0.44
C ARG A 89 0.41 -1.09 -0.82
N PHE A 90 0.72 -0.94 -2.10
CA PHE A 90 2.09 -0.89 -2.60
C PHE A 90 2.17 -0.14 -3.93
N LEU A 91 3.37 0.21 -4.37
CA LEU A 91 3.66 0.73 -5.70
C LEU A 91 4.07 -0.40 -6.63
N VAL A 92 3.59 -0.34 -7.87
CA VAL A 92 4.15 -1.05 -9.02
C VAL A 92 4.87 -0.02 -9.89
N ASN A 93 6.15 -0.24 -10.19
CA ASN A 93 6.89 0.65 -11.08
C ASN A 93 6.69 0.27 -12.56
N CYS A 94 7.26 1.06 -13.45
CA CYS A 94 7.18 0.85 -14.90
C CYS A 94 7.96 -0.36 -15.44
N GLU A 95 8.65 -1.11 -14.58
CA GLU A 95 9.24 -2.41 -14.89
C GLU A 95 8.38 -3.57 -14.37
N GLY A 96 7.25 -3.29 -13.70
CA GLY A 96 6.41 -4.30 -13.05
C GLY A 96 6.93 -4.75 -11.69
N LYS A 97 7.98 -4.12 -11.16
CA LYS A 97 8.51 -4.40 -9.81
C LYS A 97 7.67 -3.71 -8.75
N THR A 98 7.60 -4.31 -7.57
CA THR A 98 6.79 -3.81 -6.45
C THR A 98 7.64 -3.25 -5.31
N GLY A 99 7.11 -2.26 -4.60
CA GLY A 99 7.80 -1.59 -3.49
C GLY A 99 6.86 -0.71 -2.68
N ARG A 100 7.39 -0.03 -1.65
CA ARG A 100 6.63 0.89 -0.78
C ARG A 100 5.37 0.29 -0.17
N PHE A 101 5.52 -0.87 0.47
CA PHE A 101 4.41 -1.61 1.03
C PHE A 101 3.90 -0.96 2.32
N ARG A 102 2.59 -0.80 2.45
CA ARG A 102 1.89 -0.36 3.67
C ARG A 102 0.81 -1.37 3.99
N LEU A 103 0.82 -1.85 5.23
CA LEU A 103 -0.16 -2.80 5.74
C LEU A 103 -1.16 -2.04 6.61
N GLN A 104 -2.44 -2.34 6.41
CA GLN A 104 -3.53 -1.89 7.26
C GLN A 104 -4.41 -3.10 7.59
N HIS A 105 -4.86 -3.21 8.82
CA HIS A 105 -5.74 -4.29 9.27
C HIS A 105 -7.03 -3.72 9.86
N MET A 106 -8.10 -4.48 9.78
CA MET A 106 -9.40 -4.08 10.33
C MET A 106 -10.11 -5.29 10.91
N SER A 107 -10.76 -5.09 12.06
CA SER A 107 -11.71 -6.07 12.62
C SER A 107 -12.93 -6.25 11.68
N PRO A 108 -13.78 -7.27 11.90
CA PRO A 108 -15.01 -7.45 11.12
C PRO A 108 -15.95 -6.24 11.19
N ASP A 109 -15.94 -5.53 12.31
CA ASP A 109 -16.65 -4.28 12.58
C ASP A 109 -15.88 -3.02 12.12
N LEU A 110 -14.90 -3.20 11.24
CA LEU A 110 -14.17 -2.15 10.51
C LEU A 110 -13.41 -1.18 11.42
N LYS A 111 -12.95 -1.65 12.57
CA LYS A 111 -12.09 -0.89 13.47
C LYS A 111 -10.65 -1.29 13.29
N ASP A 112 -9.75 -0.34 13.43
CA ASP A 112 -8.32 -0.62 13.44
C ASP A 112 -7.98 -1.53 14.63
N SER A 113 -7.38 -2.69 14.34
CA SER A 113 -7.03 -3.71 15.31
C SER A 113 -6.04 -4.68 14.71
N VAL A 114 -4.86 -4.80 15.33
CA VAL A 114 -3.91 -5.86 15.02
C VAL A 114 -4.64 -7.20 15.19
N LEU A 115 -4.60 -8.04 14.16
CA LEU A 115 -5.27 -9.33 14.21
C LEU A 115 -4.32 -10.38 14.79
N ASP A 116 -3.17 -10.53 14.13
CA ASP A 116 -2.09 -11.43 14.51
C ASP A 116 -0.83 -11.06 13.73
N GLU A 117 0.25 -10.68 14.42
CA GLU A 117 1.47 -10.18 13.78
C GLU A 117 2.13 -11.20 12.84
N GLU A 118 2.07 -12.49 13.20
CA GLU A 118 2.63 -13.55 12.36
C GLU A 118 1.82 -13.71 11.07
N LEU A 119 0.49 -13.70 11.16
CA LEU A 119 -0.41 -13.71 10.01
C LEU A 119 -0.16 -12.52 9.09
N GLU A 120 -0.08 -11.31 9.66
CA GLU A 120 0.18 -10.07 8.91
C GLU A 120 1.52 -10.14 8.17
N LYS A 121 2.55 -10.68 8.81
CA LYS A 121 3.84 -10.92 8.17
C LYS A 121 3.74 -11.93 7.02
N LYS A 122 3.04 -13.05 7.20
CA LYS A 122 2.85 -14.06 6.13
C LYS A 122 2.10 -13.47 4.94
N VAL A 123 1.03 -12.70 5.19
CA VAL A 123 0.26 -12.01 4.16
C VAL A 123 1.13 -11.00 3.41
N LEU A 124 1.91 -10.18 4.11
CA LEU A 124 2.83 -9.23 3.49
C LEU A 124 3.88 -9.92 2.60
N GLN A 125 4.47 -11.04 3.08
CA GLN A 125 5.45 -11.80 2.30
C GLN A 125 4.83 -12.44 1.06
N PHE A 126 3.60 -12.97 1.18
CA PHE A 126 2.85 -13.45 0.04
C PHE A 126 2.60 -12.34 -0.99
N THR A 127 2.17 -11.14 -0.56
CA THR A 127 1.99 -10.02 -1.49
C THR A 127 3.29 -9.62 -2.18
N LYS A 128 4.41 -9.60 -1.44
CA LYS A 128 5.74 -9.29 -1.99
C LYS A 128 6.24 -10.33 -3.01
N SER A 129 5.81 -11.59 -2.91
CA SER A 129 6.21 -12.64 -3.86
C SER A 129 5.41 -12.61 -5.18
N LEU A 130 4.36 -11.79 -5.28
CA LEU A 130 3.59 -11.61 -6.51
C LEU A 130 4.39 -10.80 -7.53
N ASP A 131 4.84 -11.47 -8.59
CA ASP A 131 5.75 -10.99 -9.63
C ASP A 131 5.09 -10.77 -11.00
N GLY A 132 3.78 -10.99 -11.09
CA GLY A 132 3.01 -10.89 -12.35
C GLY A 132 2.48 -9.50 -12.68
N TRP A 133 2.90 -8.43 -11.99
CA TRP A 133 2.37 -7.09 -12.20
C TRP A 133 2.79 -6.52 -13.55
N MET A 134 1.83 -5.92 -14.27
CA MET A 134 2.07 -5.39 -15.61
C MET A 134 2.40 -3.90 -15.56
N PRO A 135 3.48 -3.44 -16.21
CA PRO A 135 3.75 -2.02 -16.39
C PRO A 135 2.56 -1.26 -17.00
N LYS A 136 2.36 -0.01 -16.57
CA LYS A 136 1.36 0.89 -17.17
C LYS A 136 2.03 1.95 -18.02
N GLU A 137 1.32 2.31 -19.09
CA GLU A 137 1.64 3.44 -19.95
C GLU A 137 0.41 4.34 -20.09
N ILE A 138 0.59 5.64 -19.84
CA ILE A 138 -0.48 6.64 -19.95
C ILE A 138 0.01 7.73 -20.90
N LYS A 139 -0.69 7.91 -22.03
CA LYS A 139 -0.33 8.91 -23.06
C LYS A 139 1.14 8.79 -23.53
N GLY A 140 1.65 7.57 -23.71
CA GLY A 140 3.03 7.33 -24.13
C GLY A 140 4.08 7.36 -23.01
N LEU A 141 3.67 7.66 -21.77
CA LEU A 141 4.58 7.74 -20.62
C LEU A 141 4.47 6.47 -19.78
N LYS A 142 5.63 5.84 -19.55
CA LYS A 142 5.80 4.79 -18.55
C LYS A 142 5.68 5.37 -17.15
N VAL A 143 4.78 4.82 -16.34
CA VAL A 143 4.42 5.37 -15.04
C VAL A 143 4.44 4.31 -13.96
N ASP A 144 4.70 4.72 -12.72
CA ASP A 144 4.35 3.92 -11.55
C ASP A 144 2.92 4.18 -11.11
N TYR A 145 2.33 3.18 -10.45
CA TYR A 145 0.98 3.26 -9.94
C TYR A 145 0.84 2.51 -8.61
N TYR A 146 -0.04 3.01 -7.74
CA TYR A 146 -0.47 2.31 -6.55
C TYR A 146 -1.36 1.14 -6.90
N GLN A 147 -1.21 0.08 -6.14
CA GLN A 147 -2.14 -1.03 -6.09
C GLN A 147 -2.38 -1.44 -4.64
N TYR A 148 -3.49 -2.13 -4.39
CA TYR A 148 -3.73 -2.78 -3.12
C TYR A 148 -4.35 -4.17 -3.34
N LEU A 149 -4.15 -5.04 -2.35
CA LEU A 149 -4.90 -6.28 -2.21
C LEU A 149 -5.46 -6.35 -0.80
N THR A 150 -6.72 -6.74 -0.67
CA THR A 150 -7.38 -6.98 0.62
C THR A 150 -7.64 -8.46 0.80
N TYR A 151 -7.17 -8.99 1.93
CA TYR A 151 -7.27 -10.39 2.30
C TYR A 151 -8.33 -10.54 3.39
N LYS A 152 -9.34 -11.38 3.14
CA LYS A 152 -10.34 -11.72 4.14
C LYS A 152 -9.81 -12.83 5.04
N ILE A 153 -9.90 -12.62 6.35
CA ILE A 153 -9.48 -13.58 7.36
C ILE A 153 -10.72 -14.15 8.03
N GLU A 154 -10.85 -15.48 7.99
CA GLU A 154 -11.94 -16.23 8.61
C GLU A 154 -11.37 -17.37 9.44
N ASN A 155 -11.66 -17.36 10.75
CA ASN A 155 -11.17 -18.34 11.72
C ASN A 155 -9.65 -18.56 11.65
N GLY A 156 -8.89 -17.47 11.49
CA GLY A 156 -7.43 -17.47 11.38
C GLY A 156 -6.90 -17.79 9.98
N LYS A 157 -7.75 -18.18 9.01
CA LYS A 157 -7.33 -18.53 7.65
C LYS A 157 -7.55 -17.37 6.68
N VAL A 158 -6.61 -17.16 5.75
CA VAL A 158 -6.87 -16.29 4.59
C VAL A 158 -7.83 -17.01 3.65
N SER A 159 -9.09 -16.58 3.59
CA SER A 159 -10.15 -17.24 2.81
C SER A 159 -10.33 -16.65 1.41
N GLU A 160 -10.03 -15.36 1.23
CA GLU A 160 -10.24 -14.65 -0.02
C GLU A 160 -9.21 -13.53 -0.21
N VAL A 161 -8.95 -13.17 -1.48
CA VAL A 161 -8.22 -11.98 -1.89
C VAL A 161 -9.09 -11.13 -2.81
N LEU A 162 -9.07 -9.81 -2.61
CA LEU A 162 -9.81 -8.78 -3.33
C LEU A 162 -8.85 -7.71 -3.87
N PRO A 163 -9.22 -6.95 -4.92
CA PRO A 163 -10.47 -7.05 -5.70
C PRO A 163 -10.56 -8.31 -6.56
#